data_AF-A0A7K3YIW6-F1
#
_entry.id   AF-A0A7K3YIW6-F1
#
_cell.length_a   1.000
_cell.length_b   1.000
_cell.length_c   1.000
_cell.angle_alpha   90.00
_cell.angle_beta   90.00
_cell.angle_gamma   90.00
#
_symmetry.space_group_name_H-M   'P 1'
#
loop_
_entity.id
_entity.type
_entity.pdbx_description
1 polymer ?
#
loop_
_entity_poly.entity_id
_entity_poly.type
_entity_poly.pdbx_seq_one_letter_code
_entity_poly.pdbx_strand_id
1 'polypeptide(L)' 'ANGLQENAIIGLLLLMAGVVFQKHIFMLIRIDHMALTGKDWFYQSFMTFALWLMTWTIFLTTTVL' A
#
# COMPACT_ATOMS: atom_id res chain seq x y z
N ALA A 1 -8.27 -26.57 5.57
CA ALA A 1 -7.63 -25.58 4.69
C ALA A 1 -6.61 -24.80 5.52
N ASN A 2 -5.34 -24.75 5.11
CA ASN A 2 -4.24 -24.17 5.90
C ASN A 2 -4.23 -22.63 5.96
N GLY A 3 -5.35 -21.96 5.64
CA GLY A 3 -5.49 -20.49 5.65
C GLY A 3 -4.71 -19.73 4.57
N LEU A 4 -3.71 -20.37 3.94
CA LEU A 4 -2.93 -19.79 2.84
C LEU A 4 -3.72 -19.83 1.53
N GLN A 5 -3.99 -18.66 0.96
CA GLN A 5 -4.51 -18.55 -0.40
C GLN A 5 -3.45 -18.99 -1.41
N GLU A 6 -3.84 -19.83 -2.38
CA GLU A 6 -2.97 -20.40 -3.42
C GLU A 6 -2.14 -19.34 -4.16
N ASN A 7 -2.70 -18.13 -4.31
CA ASN A 7 -2.09 -17.02 -5.03
C ASN A 7 -1.77 -15.80 -4.15
N ALA A 8 -1.57 -15.99 -2.83
CA ALA A 8 -1.25 -14.90 -1.90
C ALA A 8 -0.03 -14.06 -2.34
N ILE A 9 0.90 -14.67 -3.08
CA ILE A 9 2.07 -13.99 -3.64
C ILE A 9 1.70 -12.82 -4.56
N ILE A 10 0.58 -12.89 -5.27
CA ILE A 10 0.12 -11.83 -6.17
C ILE A 10 -0.19 -10.57 -5.37
N GLY A 11 -0.86 -10.72 -4.22
CA GLY A 11 -1.13 -9.59 -3.32
C GLY A 11 0.16 -8.94 -2.81
N LEU A 12 1.14 -9.75 -2.42
CA LEU A 12 2.45 -9.25 -1.99
C LEU A 12 3.18 -8.48 -3.10
N LEU A 13 3.17 -9.00 -4.34
CA LEU A 13 3.77 -8.34 -5.50
C LEU A 13 3.08 -6.99 -5.80
N LEU A 14 1.76 -6.94 -5.68
CA LEU A 14 0.97 -5.71 -5.88
C LEU A 14 1.29 -4.65 -4.82
N LEU A 15 1.44 -5.06 -3.55
CA LEU A 15 1.91 -4.17 -2.49
C LEU A 15 3.31 -3.64 -2.80
N MET A 16 4.26 -4.49 -3.19
CA MET A 16 5.61 -4.04 -3.54
C MET A 16 5.61 -3.08 -4.74
N ALA A 17 4.82 -3.37 -5.78
CA ALA A 17 4.65 -2.48 -6.93
C ALA A 17 4.10 -1.11 -6.51
N GLY A 18 3.14 -1.06 -5.59
CA GLY A 18 2.61 0.19 -5.03
C GLY A 18 3.68 1.04 -4.34
N VAL A 19 4.57 0.43 -3.54
CA VAL A 19 5.68 1.14 -2.89
C VAL A 19 6.64 1.75 -3.91
N VAL A 20 6.99 0.98 -4.94
CA VAL A 20 7.84 1.48 -6.03
C VAL A 20 7.17 2.64 -6.76
N PHE A 21 5.88 2.53 -7.07
CA PHE A 21 5.11 3.59 -7.71
C PHE A 21 5.06 4.86 -6.84
N GLN A 22 4.82 4.73 -5.54
CA GLN A 22 4.82 5.83 -4.57
C GLN A 22 6.15 6.60 -4.55
N LYS A 23 7.28 5.90 -4.65
CA LYS A 23 8.61 6.55 -4.76
C LYS A 23 8.71 7.47 -5.99
N HIS A 24 8.16 7.05 -7.14
CA HIS A 24 8.14 7.87 -8.34
C HIS A 24 7.24 9.10 -8.17
N ILE A 25 6.08 8.94 -7.51
CA ILE A 25 5.23 10.07 -7.17
C ILE A 25 6.01 11.09 -6.33
N PHE A 26 6.74 10.66 -5.30
CA PHE A 26 7.51 11.57 -4.44
C PHE A 26 8.56 12.35 -5.21
N MET A 27 9.19 11.72 -6.19
CA MET A 27 10.09 12.40 -7.12
C MET A 27 9.35 13.46 -7.96
N LEU A 28 8.18 13.15 -8.50
CA LEU A 28 7.37 14.08 -9.30
C LEU A 28 6.92 15.31 -8.49
N ILE A 29 6.50 15.11 -7.24
CA ILE A 29 6.05 16.19 -6.35
C ILE A 29 7.18 16.82 -5.52
N ARG A 30 8.44 16.47 -5.84
CA ARG A 30 9.66 17.02 -5.21
C ARG A 30 9.72 16.85 -3.68
N ILE A 31 9.17 15.76 -3.16
CA ILE A 31 9.42 15.35 -1.78
C ILE A 31 10.86 14.80 -1.69
N ASP A 32 11.59 15.24 -0.67
CA ASP A 32 12.91 14.70 -0.33
C ASP A 32 12.78 13.29 0.26
N HIS A 33 12.57 12.33 -0.63
CA HIS A 33 12.44 10.92 -0.30
C HIS A 33 13.79 10.26 0.02
N MET A 34 14.91 10.96 -0.17
CA MET A 34 16.25 10.48 0.16
C MET A 34 16.56 10.61 1.66
N ALA A 35 15.86 11.52 2.35
CA ALA A 35 15.92 11.66 3.81
C ALA A 35 15.16 10.55 4.57
N LEU A 36 14.31 9.76 3.88
CA LEU A 36 13.52 8.70 4.50
C LEU A 36 14.38 7.46 4.77
N THR A 37 14.42 7.03 6.02
CA THR A 37 15.09 5.78 6.41
C THR A 37 14.21 4.57 6.09
N GLY A 38 14.76 3.35 6.20
CA GLY A 38 13.98 2.13 5.96
C GLY A 38 12.74 1.99 6.87
N LYS A 39 12.81 2.46 8.12
CA LYS A 39 11.66 2.47 9.04
C LYS A 39 10.56 3.42 8.56
N ASP A 40 10.95 4.59 8.07
CA ASP A 40 10.01 5.61 7.60
C ASP A 40 9.32 5.15 6.32
N TRP A 41 10.07 4.54 5.41
CA TRP A 41 9.53 3.90 4.20
C TRP A 41 8.53 2.81 4.52
N PHE A 42 8.85 1.93 5.48
CA PHE A 42 7.91 0.88 5.90
C PHE A 42 6.64 1.49 6.50
N TYR A 43 6.77 2.43 7.43
CA TYR A 43 5.66 3.07 8.10
C TYR A 43 4.73 3.77 7.10
N GLN A 44 5.28 4.59 6.22
CA GLN A 44 4.49 5.36 5.27
C GLN A 44 3.79 4.46 4.26
N SER A 45 4.49 3.45 3.73
CA SER A 45 3.90 2.48 2.80
C SER A 45 2.75 1.72 3.47
N PHE A 46 2.95 1.25 4.70
CA PHE A 46 1.92 0.59 5.49
C PHE A 46 0.69 1.48 5.70
N MET A 47 0.89 2.75 6.08
CA MET A 47 -0.21 3.70 6.26
C MET A 47 -0.97 3.96 4.96
N THR A 48 -0.27 4.09 3.84
CA THR A 48 -0.89 4.23 2.51
C THR A 48 -1.74 3.00 2.16
N PHE A 49 -1.25 1.78 2.39
CA PHE A 49 -2.03 0.57 2.14
C PHE A 49 -3.22 0.42 3.08
N ALA A 50 -3.07 0.78 4.35
CA ALA A 50 -4.19 0.76 5.30
C ALA A 50 -5.30 1.71 4.84
N LEU A 51 -4.97 2.93 4.44
CA LEU A 51 -5.92 3.91 3.89
C LEU A 51 -6.55 3.44 2.58
N TRP A 52 -5.77 2.81 1.71
CA TRP A 52 -6.29 2.27 0.46
C TRP A 52 -7.30 1.15 0.69
N LEU A 53 -6.99 0.19 1.55
CA LEU A 53 -7.90 -0.89 1.92
C LEU A 53 -9.13 -0.35 2.68
N MET A 54 -8.97 0.61 3.58
CA MET A 54 -10.11 1.29 4.22
C MET A 54 -11.02 1.96 3.21
N THR A 55 -10.45 2.62 2.19
CA THR A 55 -11.22 3.25 1.11
C THR A 55 -12.03 2.21 0.34
N TRP A 56 -11.43 1.08 -0.03
CA TRP A 56 -12.16 -0.01 -0.68
C TRP A 56 -13.23 -0.60 0.21
N THR A 57 -12.94 -0.84 1.48
CA THR A 57 -13.93 -1.34 2.45
C THR A 57 -15.12 -0.41 2.51
N ILE A 58 -14.91 0.90 2.62
CA ILE A 58 -16.00 1.88 2.62
C ILE A 58 -16.79 1.79 1.32
N PHE A 59 -16.12 1.88 0.16
CA PHE A 59 -16.77 1.82 -1.15
C PHE A 59 -17.59 0.55 -1.36
N LEU A 60 -17.05 -0.60 -0.99
CA LEU A 60 -17.68 -1.90 -1.14
C LEU A 60 -18.75 -2.18 -0.07
N THR A 61 -18.77 -1.42 1.03
CA THR A 61 -19.73 -1.56 2.13
C THR A 61 -20.79 -0.46 2.13
N THR A 62 -20.75 0.48 1.17
CA THR A 62 -21.73 1.57 1.04
C THR A 62 -23.18 1.12 0.85
N THR A 63 -23.43 -0.15 0.52
CA THR A 63 -24.78 -0.73 0.36
C THR A 63 -25.34 -1.37 1.63
N VAL A 64 -24.65 -1.30 2.78
CA VAL A 64 -25.04 -1.95 4.05
C VAL A 64 -25.43 -0.95 5.16
N LEU A 65 -25.54 0.34 4.84
CA LEU A 65 -26.08 1.37 5.75
C LEU A 65 -27.47 1.81 5.28
#